data_AF-A0A9P6G2L7-F1
#
_entry.id   AF-A0A9P6G2L7-F1
#
_cell.length_a   1.000
_cell.length_b   1.000
_cell.length_c   1.000
_cell.angle_alpha   90.00
_cell.angle_beta   90.00
_cell.angle_gamma   90.00
#
_symmetry.space_group_name_H-M   'P 1'
#
loop_
_entity.id
_entity.type
_entity.pdbx_description
1 polymer ?
#
loop_
_entity_poly.entity_id
_entity_poly.type
_entity_poly.pdbx_seq_one_letter_code
_entity_poly.pdbx_strand_id
1 'polypeptide(L)'
;MRQLASALGPAWADSLASSSPSMPDHSSTVAASAVLSSPTMSTSFARSDLQSDAVSRITKHESTSSASPVILGKRVRKQVEFFNPSGAYWKRHPKATNARNLHPRILSSGSSLNKRLLESMAGTRRHAKSRQQPMLGHRRQQSNDAALNDAAHASRLHPHGLSSEEFDLFQWFLSRADLDNYLRVRNTMLKLWRDSPKTSLTLARAYESTKDFGLHLGLIPHVYEFLLRSGYINFGMCSFQDGASNASHENGNGLGQSDGPNGTVVVIGAGIAGVAAARQLENLFRYFAWRFAPDPPPKVILIEARPRIGGRIHSMDIATPSLAPSENEKLTEHGQPQPPRRLAKHRIDMGAQIITGFENGNPMEIIVRRQMDNLSLHYLVNETCDIFDHKGSPVPKQQDVHFEAVFNQILDQACQLRVQETEPPTVVKRPNNQPKLGMRTVHTLLMDRPTLGESMDYFIESHPEFRSWTQYELSLIHWHYANLEFANATPLDRLSLKHWDQDDEYEFSGNHCMVVEGYGQIPVALSKGLDVRLNQPVSKIIRSDTVEESSTNEPVRIQCRDGTTYD
;
A
#
# COMPACT_ATOMS: atom_id res chain seq x y z
N MET A 1 -12.28 23.99 -6.71
CA MET A 1 -12.62 25.41 -6.98
C MET A 1 -13.88 25.87 -6.25
N ARG A 2 -15.10 25.39 -6.55
CA ARG A 2 -16.32 25.82 -5.82
C ARG A 2 -16.31 25.56 -4.31
N GLN A 3 -15.80 24.41 -3.86
CA GLN A 3 -15.61 24.14 -2.43
C GLN A 3 -14.58 25.07 -1.78
N LEU A 4 -13.53 25.42 -2.52
CA LEU A 4 -12.53 26.38 -2.06
C LEU A 4 -13.14 27.80 -1.97
N ALA A 5 -13.97 28.19 -2.94
CA ALA A 5 -14.74 29.43 -2.91
C ALA A 5 -15.68 29.50 -1.70
N SER A 6 -16.38 28.39 -1.41
CA SER A 6 -17.29 28.27 -0.27
C SER A 6 -16.53 28.33 1.06
N ALA A 7 -15.38 27.67 1.15
CA ALA A 7 -14.59 27.59 2.37
C ALA A 7 -13.71 28.83 2.64
N LEU A 8 -13.24 29.53 1.61
CA LEU A 8 -12.38 30.72 1.71
C LEU A 8 -13.16 32.04 1.59
N GLY A 9 -14.45 31.99 1.25
CA GLY A 9 -15.33 33.15 1.14
C GLY A 9 -15.13 34.01 -0.13
N PRO A 10 -15.85 35.15 -0.25
CA PRO A 10 -15.93 35.96 -1.47
C PRO A 10 -14.59 36.53 -1.97
N ALA A 11 -13.62 36.76 -1.07
CA ALA A 11 -12.31 37.34 -1.39
C ALA A 11 -11.46 36.45 -2.31
N TRP A 12 -11.82 35.17 -2.48
CA TRP A 12 -11.11 34.23 -3.34
C TRP A 12 -11.39 34.44 -4.84
N ALA A 13 -12.61 34.88 -5.21
CA ALA A 13 -12.96 35.11 -6.60
C ALA A 13 -12.10 36.22 -7.25
N ASP A 14 -11.71 37.22 -6.46
CA ASP A 14 -10.92 38.36 -6.92
C ASP A 14 -9.44 38.02 -7.15
N SER A 15 -8.89 37.05 -6.40
CA SER A 15 -7.49 36.62 -6.53
C SER A 15 -7.23 35.88 -7.85
N LEU A 16 -8.19 35.07 -8.33
CA LEU A 16 -8.09 34.35 -9.62
C LEU A 16 -8.13 35.30 -10.82
N ALA A 17 -8.90 36.38 -10.74
CA ALA A 17 -8.99 37.38 -11.80
C ALA A 17 -7.68 38.17 -11.97
N SER A 18 -6.91 38.34 -10.89
CA SER A 18 -5.65 39.10 -10.87
C SER A 18 -4.44 38.38 -11.50
N SER A 19 -4.56 37.07 -11.80
CA SER A 19 -3.47 36.25 -12.34
C SER A 19 -3.56 35.94 -13.85
N SER A 20 -4.48 36.58 -14.58
CA SER A 20 -4.60 36.45 -16.04
C SER A 20 -3.52 37.27 -16.75
N PRO A 21 -2.71 36.70 -17.68
CA PRO A 21 -1.86 37.51 -18.54
C PRO A 21 -2.73 38.28 -19.54
N SER A 22 -2.59 39.60 -19.56
CA SER A 22 -3.20 40.49 -20.56
C SER A 22 -2.79 40.05 -21.97
N MET A 23 -3.76 39.59 -22.77
CA MET A 23 -3.60 39.48 -24.22
C MET A 23 -3.67 40.88 -24.84
N PRO A 24 -2.85 41.19 -25.87
CA PRO A 24 -2.89 42.49 -26.51
C PRO A 24 -4.16 42.67 -27.34
N ASP A 25 -4.74 43.86 -27.23
CA ASP A 25 -5.89 44.33 -27.99
C ASP A 25 -5.70 44.16 -29.50
N HIS A 26 -6.64 43.47 -30.14
CA HIS A 26 -6.99 43.75 -31.53
C HIS A 26 -8.49 43.99 -31.61
N SER A 27 -8.80 45.26 -31.82
CA SER A 27 -10.11 45.79 -32.17
C SER A 27 -10.61 45.22 -33.50
N SER A 28 -11.79 44.60 -33.49
CA SER A 28 -12.78 44.77 -34.55
C SER A 28 -14.17 44.33 -34.07
N THR A 29 -15.02 45.33 -33.90
CA THR A 29 -16.49 45.28 -33.87
C THR A 29 -17.10 44.30 -34.88
N VAL A 30 -18.03 43.43 -34.44
CA VAL A 30 -19.40 43.29 -34.97
C VAL A 30 -20.28 42.66 -33.87
N ALA A 31 -21.43 43.28 -33.62
CA ALA A 31 -22.47 42.83 -32.71
C ALA A 31 -23.35 41.73 -33.33
N ALA A 32 -23.82 40.76 -32.52
CA ALA A 32 -25.15 40.18 -32.66
C ALA A 32 -25.53 39.33 -31.43
N SER A 33 -26.80 39.47 -31.05
CA SER A 33 -27.50 38.84 -29.94
C SER A 33 -28.16 37.51 -30.35
N ALA A 34 -28.81 36.85 -29.38
CA ALA A 34 -29.67 35.65 -29.41
C ALA A 34 -28.96 34.31 -29.13
N VAL A 35 -29.24 33.52 -28.07
CA VAL A 35 -30.49 32.98 -27.50
C VAL A 35 -31.08 31.82 -28.31
N LEU A 36 -31.29 30.68 -27.60
CA LEU A 36 -32.09 29.48 -27.93
C LEU A 36 -31.53 28.62 -29.08
N SER A 37 -31.67 27.29 -29.16
CA SER A 37 -32.40 26.25 -28.42
C SER A 37 -32.07 24.91 -29.10
N SER A 38 -32.20 23.80 -28.36
CA SER A 38 -32.26 22.44 -28.91
C SER A 38 -33.36 22.29 -29.98
N PRO A 39 -33.22 21.28 -30.87
CA PRO A 39 -34.42 20.49 -31.16
C PRO A 39 -34.15 18.98 -31.24
N THR A 40 -34.95 18.24 -30.48
CA THR A 40 -35.46 16.91 -30.80
C THR A 40 -36.30 16.95 -32.08
N MET A 41 -36.20 15.93 -32.93
CA MET A 41 -37.32 15.43 -33.76
C MET A 41 -37.09 13.96 -34.12
N SER A 42 -38.11 13.17 -33.81
CA SER A 42 -38.37 11.79 -34.22
C SER A 42 -38.82 11.72 -35.69
N THR A 43 -38.43 10.67 -36.41
CA THR A 43 -39.31 10.08 -37.44
C THR A 43 -39.08 8.58 -37.55
N SER A 44 -40.19 7.86 -37.38
CA SER A 44 -40.45 6.45 -37.68
C SER A 44 -40.31 6.10 -39.15
N PHE A 45 -39.84 4.89 -39.48
CA PHE A 45 -40.34 4.10 -40.63
C PHE A 45 -40.17 2.59 -40.38
N ALA A 46 -41.11 1.83 -40.93
CA ALA A 46 -41.42 0.44 -40.59
C ALA A 46 -40.79 -0.61 -41.53
N ARG A 47 -40.62 -1.80 -40.95
CA ARG A 47 -40.68 -3.19 -41.49
C ARG A 47 -40.59 -3.44 -43.00
N SER A 48 -39.74 -4.41 -43.38
CA SER A 48 -40.19 -5.75 -43.85
C SER A 48 -39.01 -6.71 -44.14
N ASP A 49 -39.08 -7.89 -43.52
CA ASP A 49 -38.79 -9.26 -43.98
C ASP A 49 -37.67 -9.55 -45.00
N LEU A 50 -36.78 -10.51 -44.66
CA LEU A 50 -36.65 -11.79 -45.37
C LEU A 50 -35.69 -12.77 -44.67
N GLN A 51 -36.15 -14.01 -44.55
CA GLN A 51 -35.47 -15.21 -44.06
C GLN A 51 -34.33 -15.66 -44.99
N SER A 52 -33.27 -16.29 -44.45
CA SER A 52 -32.91 -17.70 -44.77
C SER A 52 -31.59 -18.13 -44.13
N ASP A 53 -31.55 -19.44 -43.85
CA ASP A 53 -30.55 -20.25 -43.17
C ASP A 53 -29.15 -20.28 -43.79
N ALA A 54 -28.12 -20.54 -42.96
CA ALA A 54 -27.25 -21.74 -43.04
C ALA A 54 -25.86 -21.59 -42.38
N VAL A 55 -25.68 -22.30 -41.27
CA VAL A 55 -24.60 -23.24 -40.90
C VAL A 55 -23.16 -23.06 -41.46
N SER A 56 -22.23 -22.92 -40.50
CA SER A 56 -20.82 -23.37 -40.45
C SER A 56 -19.75 -22.65 -41.28
N ARG A 57 -18.72 -22.12 -40.61
CA ARG A 57 -17.38 -22.76 -40.50
C ARG A 57 -16.39 -21.87 -39.74
N ILE A 58 -15.60 -22.57 -38.93
CA ILE A 58 -14.36 -22.14 -38.27
C ILE A 58 -13.35 -21.64 -39.30
N THR A 59 -12.75 -20.48 -39.10
CA THR A 59 -11.31 -20.23 -39.37
C THR A 59 -10.80 -19.02 -38.57
N LYS A 60 -9.65 -19.23 -37.91
CA LYS A 60 -8.77 -18.19 -37.39
C LYS A 60 -8.23 -17.36 -38.56
N HIS A 61 -8.21 -16.04 -38.42
CA HIS A 61 -7.29 -15.19 -39.17
C HIS A 61 -6.82 -14.03 -38.31
N GLU A 62 -5.54 -14.11 -37.94
CA GLU A 62 -4.70 -12.95 -37.67
C GLU A 62 -4.72 -12.04 -38.90
N SER A 63 -4.92 -10.74 -38.69
CA SER A 63 -4.61 -9.74 -39.69
C SER A 63 -3.83 -8.59 -39.06
N THR A 64 -2.58 -8.53 -39.48
CA THR A 64 -1.69 -7.38 -39.48
C THR A 64 -2.34 -6.21 -40.23
N SER A 65 -2.36 -5.02 -39.64
CA SER A 65 -2.50 -3.78 -40.42
C SER A 65 -1.46 -2.75 -39.98
N SER A 66 -0.49 -2.57 -40.86
CA SER A 66 0.45 -1.46 -40.89
C SER A 66 -0.23 -0.27 -41.59
N ALA A 67 -0.41 0.84 -40.88
CA ALA A 67 -0.71 2.13 -41.49
C ALA A 67 0.16 3.21 -40.83
N SER A 68 1.11 3.75 -41.59
CA SER A 68 1.99 4.85 -41.20
C SER A 68 1.20 6.17 -41.11
N PRO A 69 1.39 7.00 -40.06
CA PRO A 69 0.85 8.35 -40.06
C PRO A 69 1.81 9.36 -40.71
N VAL A 70 1.19 10.28 -41.43
CA VAL A 70 1.77 11.43 -42.13
C VAL A 70 2.41 12.41 -41.13
N ILE A 71 3.63 12.86 -41.44
CA ILE A 71 4.43 13.79 -40.63
C ILE A 71 3.90 15.22 -40.80
N LEU A 72 3.44 15.83 -39.70
CA LEU A 72 3.21 17.28 -39.61
C LEU A 72 4.03 17.87 -38.45
N GLY A 73 4.97 18.76 -38.80
CA GLY A 73 5.48 19.88 -37.98
C GLY A 73 5.99 19.62 -36.54
N LYS A 74 7.30 19.47 -36.39
CA LYS A 74 8.03 19.43 -35.10
C LYS A 74 7.82 20.71 -34.25
N ARG A 75 7.20 20.58 -33.08
CA ARG A 75 7.48 21.41 -31.89
C ARG A 75 8.11 20.52 -30.82
N VAL A 76 9.44 20.57 -30.71
CA VAL A 76 10.18 19.85 -29.68
C VAL A 76 10.04 20.62 -28.36
N ARG A 77 9.13 20.17 -27.48
CA ARG A 77 9.24 20.41 -26.03
C ARG A 77 9.75 19.13 -25.40
N LYS A 78 10.92 19.18 -24.77
CA LYS A 78 11.57 18.03 -24.12
C LYS A 78 10.69 17.56 -22.96
N GLN A 79 10.25 16.30 -23.02
CA GLN A 79 9.51 15.59 -21.96
C GLN A 79 10.27 15.64 -20.62
N VAL A 80 9.49 15.63 -19.53
CA VAL A 80 9.98 15.27 -18.20
C VAL A 80 10.31 13.78 -18.26
N GLU A 81 11.56 13.41 -17.99
CA GLU A 81 11.99 12.01 -18.03
C GLU A 81 11.42 11.25 -16.82
N PHE A 82 10.95 10.02 -17.09
CA PHE A 82 10.50 9.08 -16.08
C PHE A 82 11.66 8.73 -15.14
N PHE A 83 11.42 8.73 -13.82
CA PHE A 83 12.38 8.14 -12.89
C PHE A 83 12.32 6.62 -13.04
N ASN A 84 13.35 6.04 -13.65
CA ASN A 84 13.49 4.60 -13.78
C ASN A 84 14.05 4.00 -12.48
N PRO A 85 13.27 3.20 -11.71
CA PRO A 85 13.75 2.58 -10.47
C PRO A 85 14.90 1.59 -10.71
N SER A 86 15.10 1.10 -11.95
CA SER A 86 16.13 0.11 -12.28
C SER A 86 17.54 0.68 -12.48
N GLY A 87 17.72 2.02 -12.41
CA GLY A 87 18.98 2.69 -12.77
C GLY A 87 19.83 3.20 -11.61
N ALA A 88 19.29 3.27 -10.40
CA ALA A 88 20.09 3.61 -9.23
C ALA A 88 20.78 2.33 -8.74
N TYR A 89 22.09 2.25 -8.95
CA TYR A 89 22.96 1.38 -8.16
C TYR A 89 22.76 1.73 -6.68
N TRP A 90 21.77 1.13 -6.03
CA TRP A 90 21.80 0.90 -4.61
C TRP A 90 23.08 0.11 -4.38
N LYS A 91 24.13 0.79 -3.93
CA LYS A 91 25.27 0.09 -3.35
C LYS A 91 24.66 -0.83 -2.30
N ARG A 92 24.70 -2.15 -2.55
CA ARG A 92 24.50 -3.17 -1.54
C ARG A 92 25.37 -2.78 -0.36
N HIS A 93 24.79 -2.12 0.62
CA HIS A 93 25.34 -2.17 1.96
C HIS A 93 25.06 -3.61 2.41
N PRO A 94 26.07 -4.37 2.84
CA PRO A 94 25.83 -5.67 3.44
C PRO A 94 24.79 -5.48 4.54
N LYS A 95 23.70 -6.24 4.46
CA LYS A 95 22.73 -6.33 5.56
C LYS A 95 23.55 -6.62 6.82
N ALA A 96 23.48 -5.73 7.81
CA ALA A 96 23.78 -6.11 9.17
C ALA A 96 22.68 -7.09 9.58
N THR A 97 22.90 -8.37 9.33
CA THR A 97 22.25 -9.41 10.11
C THR A 97 22.56 -9.08 11.57
N ASN A 98 21.54 -9.11 12.43
CA ASN A 98 21.69 -8.99 13.87
C ASN A 98 22.36 -10.27 14.43
N ALA A 99 23.53 -10.62 13.91
CA ALA A 99 24.44 -11.61 14.47
C ALA A 99 25.58 -10.84 15.16
N ARG A 100 25.46 -10.66 16.48
CA ARG A 100 26.60 -10.25 17.30
C ARG A 100 27.67 -11.35 17.21
N ASN A 101 28.68 -11.13 16.38
CA ASN A 101 29.92 -11.88 16.39
C ASN A 101 30.69 -11.61 17.69
N LEU A 102 30.45 -12.42 18.71
CA LEU A 102 31.39 -12.63 19.82
C LEU A 102 32.21 -13.88 19.49
N HIS A 103 33.44 -13.68 19.02
CA HIS A 103 34.43 -14.75 18.97
C HIS A 103 34.86 -15.10 20.41
N PRO A 104 34.85 -16.39 20.83
CA PRO A 104 35.46 -16.78 22.09
C PRO A 104 36.98 -16.82 21.92
N ARG A 105 37.70 -15.88 22.56
CA ARG A 105 39.14 -16.02 22.76
C ARG A 105 39.39 -16.99 23.92
N ILE A 106 39.97 -18.12 23.55
CA ILE A 106 40.60 -19.11 24.43
C ILE A 106 41.56 -18.39 25.39
N LEU A 107 41.27 -18.50 26.69
CA LEU A 107 42.20 -18.20 27.76
C LEU A 107 43.26 -19.30 27.79
N SER A 108 44.50 -18.95 27.50
CA SER A 108 45.66 -19.71 27.99
C SER A 108 46.60 -18.75 28.71
N SER A 109 47.00 -19.23 29.88
CA SER A 109 47.88 -18.67 30.89
C SER A 109 49.26 -18.26 30.36
N GLY A 110 49.85 -17.20 30.91
CA GLY A 110 51.29 -17.00 30.83
C GLY A 110 51.82 -15.59 31.11
N SER A 111 52.28 -15.38 32.35
CA SER A 111 53.42 -14.53 32.77
C SER A 111 53.45 -13.02 32.50
N SER A 112 53.37 -12.30 33.62
CA SER A 112 54.08 -11.08 34.04
C SER A 112 55.28 -10.59 33.19
N LEU A 113 55.36 -9.27 32.95
CA LEU A 113 56.37 -8.36 33.56
C LEU A 113 56.38 -6.95 32.92
N ASN A 114 56.34 -5.96 33.81
CA ASN A 114 57.01 -4.66 33.77
C ASN A 114 56.52 -3.47 32.90
N LYS A 115 56.06 -2.47 33.69
CA LYS A 115 56.56 -1.08 33.78
C LYS A 115 56.16 -0.06 32.72
N ARG A 116 55.26 0.83 33.19
CA ARG A 116 55.44 2.30 33.26
C ARG A 116 56.60 2.89 32.46
N LEU A 117 56.22 3.63 31.41
CA LEU A 117 56.80 4.85 30.82
C LEU A 117 55.81 5.16 29.67
N LEU A 118 55.21 6.33 29.45
CA LEU A 118 55.63 7.70 29.66
C LEU A 118 54.39 8.59 29.36
N GLU A 119 53.72 9.12 30.39
CA GLU A 119 52.89 10.34 30.23
C GLU A 119 53.82 11.53 30.42
N SER A 120 54.05 12.28 29.35
CA SER A 120 54.45 13.70 29.35
C SER A 120 55.04 14.00 27.97
N MET A 121 54.30 14.73 27.15
CA MET A 121 54.79 15.96 26.53
C MET A 121 53.66 16.62 25.73
N ALA A 122 53.14 17.70 26.29
CA ALA A 122 52.39 18.72 25.59
C ALA A 122 53.28 19.38 24.52
N GLY A 123 52.71 19.59 23.33
CA GLY A 123 53.41 20.19 22.19
C GLY A 123 52.43 20.84 21.22
N THR A 124 52.12 22.09 21.53
CA THR A 124 51.36 23.11 20.80
C THR A 124 51.50 23.08 19.26
N ARG A 125 50.38 22.97 18.52
CA ARG A 125 50.23 23.62 17.20
C ARG A 125 48.82 24.17 17.01
N ARG A 126 48.75 25.50 16.99
CA ARG A 126 47.57 26.30 16.67
C ARG A 126 47.35 26.28 15.16
N HIS A 127 46.21 25.77 14.69
CA HIS A 127 45.67 26.12 13.38
C HIS A 127 44.35 26.86 13.59
N ALA A 128 44.33 28.13 13.19
CA ALA A 128 43.14 28.96 13.14
C ALA A 128 42.13 28.35 12.17
N LYS A 129 40.99 27.87 12.70
CA LYS A 129 39.78 27.65 11.91
C LYS A 129 38.81 28.79 12.21
N SER A 130 38.48 29.56 11.18
CA SER A 130 37.41 30.55 11.21
C SER A 130 36.12 29.87 11.68
N ARG A 131 35.62 30.29 12.84
CA ARG A 131 34.38 29.82 13.43
C ARG A 131 33.22 30.50 12.69
N GLN A 132 32.81 29.96 11.54
CA GLN A 132 31.49 30.29 10.99
C GLN A 132 30.45 29.64 11.89
N GLN A 133 29.64 30.46 12.57
CA GLN A 133 28.44 29.98 13.24
C GLN A 133 27.50 29.42 12.16
N PRO A 134 27.00 28.16 12.28
CA PRO A 134 25.94 27.71 11.40
C PRO A 134 24.68 28.52 11.71
N MET A 135 24.22 29.26 10.71
CA MET A 135 23.00 30.07 10.76
C MET A 135 21.81 29.19 11.15
N LEU A 136 21.14 29.51 12.26
CA LEU A 136 19.97 28.80 12.80
C LEU A 136 18.85 28.53 11.76
N GLY A 137 18.72 29.38 10.74
CA GLY A 137 17.76 29.21 9.65
C GLY A 137 18.03 28.01 8.74
N HIS A 138 19.31 27.70 8.48
CA HIS A 138 19.69 26.59 7.60
C HIS A 138 19.39 25.23 8.22
N ARG A 139 19.57 25.13 9.55
CA ARG A 139 19.23 23.92 10.32
C ARG A 139 17.72 23.66 10.38
N ARG A 140 16.91 24.73 10.43
CA ARG A 140 15.44 24.66 10.46
C ARG A 140 14.83 24.32 9.09
N GLN A 141 15.44 24.80 7.99
CA GLN A 141 15.07 24.38 6.64
C GLN A 141 15.41 22.92 6.39
N GLN A 142 16.63 22.48 6.72
CA GLN A 142 17.03 21.08 6.60
C GLN A 142 16.13 20.13 7.41
N SER A 143 15.69 20.52 8.61
CA SER A 143 14.76 19.70 9.40
C SER A 143 13.36 19.62 8.78
N ASN A 144 12.92 20.69 8.12
CA ASN A 144 11.62 20.70 7.45
C ASN A 144 11.65 19.84 6.18
N ASP A 145 12.72 19.94 5.38
CA ASP A 145 12.88 19.14 4.16
C ASP A 145 12.98 17.64 4.49
N ALA A 146 13.69 17.28 5.56
CA ALA A 146 13.71 15.90 6.06
C ALA A 146 12.31 15.40 6.43
N ALA A 147 11.52 16.19 7.17
CA ALA A 147 10.17 15.80 7.56
C ALA A 147 9.21 15.67 6.36
N LEU A 148 9.40 16.45 5.29
CA LEU A 148 8.65 16.32 4.04
C LEU A 148 9.04 15.06 3.28
N ASN A 149 10.34 14.75 3.22
CA ASN A 149 10.83 13.53 2.60
C ASN A 149 10.33 12.29 3.33
N ASP A 150 10.35 12.30 4.66
CA ASP A 150 9.81 11.24 5.50
C ASP A 150 8.29 11.05 5.27
N ALA A 151 7.55 12.13 4.96
CA ALA A 151 6.14 12.04 4.61
C ALA A 151 5.90 11.36 3.27
N ALA A 152 6.72 11.66 2.25
CA ALA A 152 6.65 10.95 0.98
C ALA A 152 7.00 9.46 1.16
N HIS A 153 8.11 9.16 1.82
CA HIS A 153 8.57 7.79 2.05
C HIS A 153 7.57 6.97 2.86
N ALA A 154 7.01 7.53 3.93
CA ALA A 154 5.99 6.82 4.72
C ALA A 154 4.66 6.62 3.96
N SER A 155 4.45 7.36 2.88
CA SER A 155 3.34 7.16 1.94
C SER A 155 3.72 6.31 0.74
N ARG A 156 4.92 5.70 0.72
CA ARG A 156 5.47 4.88 -0.37
C ARG A 156 5.57 5.64 -1.71
N LEU A 157 5.85 6.94 -1.62
CA LEU A 157 6.09 7.82 -2.76
C LEU A 157 7.54 8.33 -2.74
N HIS A 158 8.13 8.53 -3.91
CA HIS A 158 9.46 9.09 -4.01
C HIS A 158 9.42 10.60 -3.68
N PRO A 159 10.25 11.12 -2.76
CA PRO A 159 10.19 12.52 -2.34
C PRO A 159 10.59 13.51 -3.45
N HIS A 160 11.41 13.06 -4.39
CA HIS A 160 12.03 13.90 -5.43
C HIS A 160 11.61 13.50 -6.86
N GLY A 161 10.56 12.70 -7.01
CA GLY A 161 10.14 12.18 -8.32
C GLY A 161 8.68 11.79 -8.32
N LEU A 162 8.08 11.81 -9.51
CA LEU A 162 6.69 11.41 -9.72
C LEU A 162 6.59 9.88 -9.73
N SER A 163 5.54 9.34 -9.12
CA SER A 163 5.10 7.96 -9.42
C SER A 163 4.55 7.87 -10.86
N SER A 164 4.36 6.65 -11.37
CA SER A 164 3.73 6.44 -12.69
C SER A 164 2.34 7.08 -12.76
N GLU A 165 1.54 6.93 -11.70
CA GLU A 165 0.19 7.52 -11.61
C GLU A 165 0.24 9.06 -11.60
N GLU A 166 1.19 9.65 -10.86
CA GLU A 166 1.39 11.10 -10.87
C GLU A 166 1.85 11.59 -12.25
N PHE A 167 2.74 10.84 -12.90
CA PHE A 167 3.22 11.17 -14.23
C PHE A 167 2.08 11.18 -15.25
N ASP A 168 1.25 10.16 -15.27
CA ASP A 168 0.11 10.05 -16.19
C ASP A 168 -0.86 11.22 -16.04
N LEU A 169 -1.10 11.68 -14.81
CA LEU A 169 -2.01 12.79 -14.51
C LEU A 169 -1.42 14.18 -14.76
N PHE A 170 -0.15 14.39 -14.41
CA PHE A 170 0.42 15.73 -14.27
C PHE A 170 1.50 16.09 -15.30
N GLN A 171 2.07 15.14 -16.05
CA GLN A 171 3.20 15.39 -16.96
C GLN A 171 2.96 16.52 -17.98
N TRP A 172 1.72 16.70 -18.43
CA TRP A 172 1.35 17.71 -19.44
C TRP A 172 1.10 19.09 -18.84
N PHE A 173 0.95 19.17 -17.52
CA PHE A 173 0.66 20.39 -16.77
C PHE A 173 1.86 20.92 -15.98
N LEU A 174 2.90 20.09 -15.78
CA LEU A 174 4.11 20.46 -15.05
C LEU A 174 5.25 20.79 -16.02
N SER A 175 5.78 22.01 -15.92
CA SER A 175 7.11 22.28 -16.46
C SER A 175 8.21 21.73 -15.55
N ARG A 176 9.45 21.72 -16.02
CA ARG A 176 10.60 21.37 -15.16
C ARG A 176 10.71 22.27 -13.92
N ALA A 177 10.29 23.53 -14.03
CA ALA A 177 10.30 24.47 -12.90
C ALA A 177 9.14 24.22 -11.93
N ASP A 178 8.03 23.65 -12.41
CA ASP A 178 6.86 23.32 -11.57
C ASP A 178 7.03 22.02 -10.80
N LEU A 179 7.90 21.11 -11.26
CA LEU A 179 8.09 19.79 -10.64
C LEU A 179 8.48 19.90 -9.16
N ASP A 180 9.47 20.72 -8.83
CA ASP A 180 9.91 20.91 -7.44
C ASP A 180 8.78 21.50 -6.58
N ASN A 181 8.03 22.47 -7.14
CA ASN A 181 6.89 23.08 -6.45
C ASN A 181 5.75 22.07 -6.25
N TYR A 182 5.45 21.23 -7.25
CA TYR A 182 4.48 20.15 -7.15
C TYR A 182 4.87 19.16 -6.06
N LEU A 183 6.10 18.66 -6.06
CA LEU A 183 6.60 17.70 -5.07
C LEU A 183 6.55 18.30 -3.67
N ARG A 184 6.89 19.58 -3.52
CA ARG A 184 6.78 20.29 -2.24
C ARG A 184 5.34 20.42 -1.76
N VAL A 185 4.39 20.76 -2.64
CA VAL A 185 2.95 20.81 -2.34
C VAL A 185 2.46 19.42 -1.91
N ARG A 186 2.75 18.38 -2.71
CA ARG A 186 2.36 16.99 -2.45
C ARG A 186 2.91 16.49 -1.11
N ASN A 187 4.22 16.61 -0.88
CA ASN A 187 4.87 16.14 0.37
C ASN A 187 4.34 16.90 1.59
N THR A 188 4.00 18.18 1.43
CA THR A 188 3.42 18.98 2.52
C THR A 188 2.02 18.52 2.88
N MET A 189 1.17 18.22 1.89
CA MET A 189 -0.17 17.69 2.15
C MET A 189 -0.12 16.31 2.83
N LEU A 190 0.79 15.43 2.39
CA LEU A 190 1.03 14.15 3.06
C LEU A 190 1.41 14.35 4.53
N LYS A 191 2.37 15.25 4.79
CA LYS A 191 2.82 15.57 6.15
C LYS A 191 1.68 16.13 7.00
N LEU A 192 0.95 17.13 6.50
CA LEU A 192 -0.15 17.78 7.23
C LEU A 192 -1.22 16.79 7.67
N TRP A 193 -1.53 15.81 6.82
CA TRP A 193 -2.46 14.73 7.16
C TRP A 193 -1.84 13.77 8.19
N ARG A 194 -0.62 13.27 7.93
CA ARG A 194 0.06 12.32 8.82
C ARG A 194 0.26 12.85 10.23
N ASP A 195 0.46 14.14 10.40
CA ASP A 195 0.61 14.79 11.71
C ASP A 195 -0.70 14.80 12.52
N SER A 196 -1.86 14.64 11.89
CA SER A 196 -3.17 14.65 12.55
C SER A 196 -4.17 13.72 11.88
N PRO A 197 -3.92 12.39 11.83
CA PRO A 197 -4.68 11.46 10.99
C PRO A 197 -6.03 11.06 11.60
N LYS A 198 -6.43 11.64 12.73
CA LYS A 198 -7.78 11.52 13.29
C LYS A 198 -8.74 12.56 12.72
N THR A 199 -8.24 13.61 12.07
CA THR A 199 -9.02 14.76 11.62
C THR A 199 -8.76 15.04 10.16
N SER A 200 -9.79 14.97 9.32
CA SER A 200 -9.64 15.08 7.87
C SER A 200 -8.87 16.35 7.49
N LEU A 201 -7.83 16.19 6.66
CA LEU A 201 -7.19 17.31 5.98
C LEU A 201 -8.18 17.86 4.95
N THR A 202 -8.73 19.04 5.18
CA THR A 202 -9.64 19.69 4.22
C THR A 202 -8.87 20.34 3.08
N LEU A 203 -9.52 20.48 1.92
CA LEU A 203 -8.93 21.19 0.77
C LEU A 203 -8.54 22.64 1.15
N ALA A 204 -9.37 23.33 1.94
CA ALA A 204 -9.09 24.70 2.38
C ALA A 204 -7.80 24.78 3.21
N ARG A 205 -7.63 23.90 4.20
CA ARG A 205 -6.40 23.84 5.02
C ARG A 205 -5.19 23.48 4.17
N ALA A 206 -5.33 22.51 3.27
CA ALA A 206 -4.26 22.08 2.39
C ALA A 206 -3.82 23.22 1.44
N TYR A 207 -4.79 23.92 0.84
CA TYR A 207 -4.54 25.05 -0.04
C TYR A 207 -3.89 26.22 0.68
N GLU A 208 -4.43 26.63 1.83
CA GLU A 208 -3.89 27.75 2.61
C GLU A 208 -2.43 27.49 3.02
N SER A 209 -2.09 26.24 3.32
CA SER A 209 -0.73 25.86 3.73
C SER A 209 0.26 25.76 2.56
N THR A 210 -0.20 25.78 1.30
CA THR A 210 0.63 25.47 0.12
C THR A 210 0.55 26.49 -1.02
N LYS A 211 -0.38 27.45 -0.96
CA LYS A 211 -0.61 28.47 -2.01
C LYS A 211 0.63 29.30 -2.35
N ASP A 212 1.50 29.55 -1.38
CA ASP A 212 2.69 30.40 -1.55
C ASP A 212 3.93 29.63 -2.04
N PHE A 213 3.79 28.34 -2.40
CA PHE A 213 4.92 27.51 -2.85
C PHE A 213 5.30 27.70 -4.32
N GLY A 214 4.65 28.61 -5.03
CA GLY A 214 4.97 28.92 -6.42
C GLY A 214 4.45 27.91 -7.44
N LEU A 215 3.70 26.89 -7.03
CA LEU A 215 2.90 26.07 -7.95
C LEU A 215 1.68 26.89 -8.40
N HIS A 216 1.31 26.77 -9.67
CA HIS A 216 0.10 27.42 -10.18
C HIS A 216 -1.12 27.09 -9.31
N LEU A 217 -1.83 28.11 -8.83
CA LEU A 217 -2.91 27.97 -7.83
C LEU A 217 -4.03 27.02 -8.29
N GLY A 218 -4.27 26.92 -9.60
CA GLY A 218 -5.23 25.97 -10.17
C GLY A 218 -4.81 24.50 -10.08
N LEU A 219 -3.53 24.19 -9.92
CA LEU A 219 -3.03 22.82 -9.80
C LEU A 219 -3.11 22.28 -8.37
N ILE A 220 -3.01 23.14 -7.35
CA ILE A 220 -3.03 22.72 -5.93
C ILE A 220 -4.26 21.87 -5.57
N PRO A 221 -5.50 22.23 -5.96
CA PRO A 221 -6.66 21.37 -5.72
C PRO A 221 -6.58 20.00 -6.40
N HIS A 222 -5.93 19.91 -7.57
CA HIS A 222 -5.76 18.65 -8.28
C HIS A 222 -4.73 17.74 -7.59
N VAL A 223 -3.68 18.31 -6.98
CA VAL A 223 -2.75 17.56 -6.13
C VAL A 223 -3.49 16.97 -4.93
N TYR A 224 -4.30 17.80 -4.25
CA TYR A 224 -5.12 17.35 -3.12
C TYR A 224 -6.11 16.25 -3.54
N GLU A 225 -6.83 16.43 -4.64
CA GLU A 225 -7.80 15.46 -5.14
C GLU A 225 -7.13 14.15 -5.58
N PHE A 226 -5.93 14.20 -6.17
CA PHE A 226 -5.13 13.00 -6.45
C PHE A 226 -4.83 12.24 -5.15
N LEU A 227 -4.24 12.91 -4.15
CA LEU A 227 -3.88 12.28 -2.88
C LEU A 227 -5.11 11.69 -2.16
N LEU A 228 -6.24 12.39 -2.23
CA LEU A 228 -7.50 11.93 -1.65
C LEU A 228 -8.06 10.72 -2.40
N ARG A 229 -8.16 10.79 -3.72
CA ARG A 229 -8.74 9.70 -4.56
C ARG A 229 -7.90 8.43 -4.50
N SER A 230 -6.58 8.56 -4.47
CA SER A 230 -5.66 7.43 -4.37
C SER A 230 -5.44 6.94 -2.94
N GLY A 231 -6.12 7.52 -1.94
CA GLY A 231 -6.06 7.05 -0.55
C GLY A 231 -4.75 7.32 0.17
N TYR A 232 -3.97 8.31 -0.27
CA TYR A 232 -2.75 8.76 0.43
C TYR A 232 -3.07 9.66 1.64
N ILE A 233 -4.21 10.37 1.58
CA ILE A 233 -4.72 11.19 2.69
C ILE A 233 -6.17 10.82 3.01
N ASN A 234 -6.60 11.14 4.23
CA ASN A 234 -7.99 10.99 4.70
C ASN A 234 -8.56 9.56 4.59
N PHE A 235 -7.70 8.54 4.68
CA PHE A 235 -8.10 7.14 4.73
C PHE A 235 -8.23 6.63 6.18
N GLY A 236 -8.81 5.44 6.35
CA GLY A 236 -8.96 4.78 7.65
C GLY A 236 -10.21 5.22 8.41
N MET A 237 -10.09 5.45 9.71
CA MET A 237 -11.23 5.80 10.60
C MET A 237 -11.65 7.27 10.55
N CYS A 238 -11.02 8.08 9.71
CA CYS A 238 -11.35 9.48 9.56
C CYS A 238 -12.56 9.67 8.65
N SER A 239 -13.61 10.33 9.16
CA SER A 239 -14.72 10.83 8.35
C SER A 239 -14.44 12.25 7.91
N PHE A 240 -14.85 12.60 6.69
CA PHE A 240 -14.95 14.01 6.29
C PHE A 240 -16.06 14.68 7.11
N GLN A 241 -15.69 15.69 7.87
CA GLN A 241 -16.63 16.61 8.49
C GLN A 241 -16.62 17.90 7.68
N ASP A 242 -17.63 18.10 6.83
CA ASP A 242 -17.86 19.44 6.28
C ASP A 242 -18.53 20.28 7.36
N GLY A 243 -17.97 21.44 7.68
CA GLY A 243 -18.63 22.42 8.56
C GLY A 243 -20.01 22.86 8.05
N ALA A 244 -20.31 22.59 6.77
CA ALA A 244 -21.60 22.85 6.13
C ALA A 244 -22.63 21.72 6.31
N SER A 245 -22.22 20.48 6.65
CA SER A 245 -23.15 19.35 6.79
C SER A 245 -23.81 19.24 8.18
N ASN A 246 -23.34 19.99 9.17
CA ASN A 246 -23.99 20.03 10.50
C ASN A 246 -25.22 20.94 10.55
N ALA A 247 -25.50 21.73 9.51
CA ALA A 247 -26.70 22.57 9.46
C ALA A 247 -27.97 21.78 9.03
N SER A 248 -27.84 20.55 8.53
CA SER A 248 -28.96 19.77 7.98
C SER A 248 -29.30 18.50 8.76
N HIS A 249 -28.61 18.19 9.87
CA HIS A 249 -28.88 16.97 10.66
C HIS A 249 -29.55 17.19 12.03
N GLU A 250 -29.73 18.44 12.50
CA GLU A 250 -30.40 18.71 13.80
C GLU A 250 -31.85 19.20 13.71
N ASN A 251 -32.41 19.42 12.53
CA ASN A 251 -33.85 19.66 12.35
C ASN A 251 -34.50 18.51 11.57
N GLY A 252 -34.55 17.34 12.20
CA GLY A 252 -35.39 16.23 11.77
C GLY A 252 -36.86 16.59 11.97
N ASN A 253 -37.45 17.27 10.98
CA ASN A 253 -38.86 17.19 10.62
C ASN A 253 -39.10 17.91 9.28
N GLY A 254 -39.27 17.13 8.20
CA GLY A 254 -40.08 17.58 7.05
C GLY A 254 -39.36 18.16 5.83
N LEU A 255 -38.29 17.54 5.33
CA LEU A 255 -37.90 17.70 3.92
C LEU A 255 -37.96 16.34 3.24
N GLY A 256 -38.86 16.23 2.26
CA GLY A 256 -39.27 14.99 1.62
C GLY A 256 -38.09 14.15 1.13
N GLN A 257 -38.21 12.84 1.32
CA GLN A 257 -37.43 11.87 0.57
C GLN A 257 -37.62 12.20 -0.91
N SER A 258 -36.57 12.67 -1.57
CA SER A 258 -36.56 12.73 -3.02
C SER A 258 -36.63 11.29 -3.51
N ASP A 259 -37.78 10.89 -4.06
CA ASP A 259 -38.03 9.58 -4.70
C ASP A 259 -37.20 9.36 -6.00
N GLY A 260 -36.09 10.08 -6.17
CA GLY A 260 -35.15 9.88 -7.25
C GLY A 260 -34.32 8.61 -7.02
N PRO A 261 -33.94 7.86 -8.08
CA PRO A 261 -33.16 6.65 -7.95
C PRO A 261 -31.75 6.97 -7.42
N ASN A 262 -31.53 6.75 -6.12
CA ASN A 262 -30.20 6.87 -5.55
C ASN A 262 -29.36 5.66 -6.00
N GLY A 263 -28.34 5.90 -6.82
CA GLY A 263 -27.43 4.84 -7.27
C GLY A 263 -26.84 4.08 -6.08
N THR A 264 -26.62 2.77 -6.23
CA THR A 264 -26.05 1.94 -5.16
C THR A 264 -24.72 1.34 -5.63
N VAL A 265 -23.70 1.44 -4.78
CA VAL A 265 -22.45 0.70 -4.93
C VAL A 265 -22.44 -0.42 -3.91
N VAL A 266 -22.42 -1.66 -4.40
CA VAL A 266 -22.34 -2.84 -3.55
C VAL A 266 -20.91 -3.35 -3.52
N VAL A 267 -20.35 -3.46 -2.32
CA VAL A 267 -19.03 -4.06 -2.08
C VAL A 267 -19.25 -5.49 -1.57
N ILE A 268 -18.71 -6.48 -2.27
CA ILE A 268 -18.86 -7.90 -1.92
C ILE A 268 -17.67 -8.34 -1.06
N GLY A 269 -17.95 -8.71 0.19
CA GLY A 269 -17.01 -9.24 1.18
C GLY A 269 -16.56 -8.18 2.19
N ALA A 270 -16.90 -8.35 3.46
CA ALA A 270 -16.49 -7.50 4.58
C ALA A 270 -15.14 -7.91 5.20
N GLY A 271 -14.18 -8.30 4.35
CA GLY A 271 -12.76 -8.37 4.73
C GLY A 271 -12.13 -6.98 4.84
N ILE A 272 -10.85 -6.91 5.25
CA ILE A 272 -10.14 -5.61 5.39
C ILE A 272 -10.17 -4.77 4.09
N ALA A 273 -10.03 -5.43 2.92
CA ALA A 273 -10.08 -4.76 1.62
C ALA A 273 -11.46 -4.15 1.34
N GLY A 274 -12.55 -4.91 1.52
CA GLY A 274 -13.90 -4.41 1.29
C GLY A 274 -14.32 -3.33 2.29
N VAL A 275 -13.96 -3.48 3.56
CA VAL A 275 -14.19 -2.45 4.59
C VAL A 275 -13.44 -1.16 4.26
N ALA A 276 -12.16 -1.24 3.88
CA ALA A 276 -11.37 -0.08 3.49
C ALA A 276 -11.91 0.61 2.23
N ALA A 277 -12.30 -0.18 1.21
CA ALA A 277 -12.90 0.34 -0.01
C ALA A 277 -14.24 1.05 0.26
N ALA A 278 -15.15 0.41 1.01
CA ALA A 278 -16.44 1.00 1.36
C ALA A 278 -16.28 2.32 2.15
N ARG A 279 -15.34 2.34 3.10
CA ARG A 279 -15.00 3.56 3.85
C ARG A 279 -14.47 4.67 2.94
N GLN A 280 -13.59 4.33 2.01
CA GLN A 280 -13.04 5.32 1.09
C GLN A 280 -14.10 5.85 0.12
N LEU A 281 -14.99 4.98 -0.39
CA LEU A 281 -16.11 5.39 -1.24
C LEU A 281 -17.05 6.36 -0.51
N GLU A 282 -17.44 6.06 0.74
CA GLU A 282 -18.22 6.97 1.58
C GLU A 282 -17.53 8.34 1.73
N ASN A 283 -16.22 8.36 1.98
CA ASN A 283 -15.45 9.59 2.10
C ASN A 283 -15.40 10.38 0.77
N LEU A 284 -15.20 9.68 -0.36
CA LEU A 284 -15.18 10.29 -1.68
C LEU A 284 -16.56 10.82 -2.10
N PHE A 285 -17.63 10.09 -1.83
CA PHE A 285 -19.00 10.53 -2.14
C PHE A 285 -19.42 11.73 -1.31
N ARG A 286 -19.01 11.79 -0.03
CA ARG A 286 -19.17 13.01 0.78
C ARG A 286 -18.40 14.18 0.18
N TYR A 287 -17.10 14.01 -0.10
CA TYR A 287 -16.28 15.09 -0.66
C TYR A 287 -16.76 15.55 -2.05
N PHE A 288 -17.18 14.64 -2.91
CA PHE A 288 -17.66 14.94 -4.26
C PHE A 288 -19.18 15.06 -4.36
N ALA A 289 -19.90 15.29 -3.25
CA ALA A 289 -21.36 15.30 -3.24
C ALA A 289 -21.97 16.26 -4.29
N TRP A 290 -21.29 17.39 -4.54
CA TRP A 290 -21.66 18.38 -5.55
C TRP A 290 -21.70 17.86 -6.99
N ARG A 291 -21.02 16.74 -7.29
CA ARG A 291 -21.04 16.11 -8.62
C ARG A 291 -22.32 15.31 -8.88
N PHE A 292 -23.05 14.95 -7.84
CA PHE A 292 -24.29 14.19 -7.94
C PHE A 292 -25.52 15.09 -7.92
N ALA A 293 -25.38 16.36 -7.50
CA ALA A 293 -26.49 17.30 -7.43
C ALA A 293 -27.25 17.42 -8.78
N PRO A 294 -28.60 17.45 -8.75
CA PRO A 294 -29.45 17.57 -7.56
C PRO A 294 -29.67 16.27 -6.78
N ASP A 295 -29.28 15.12 -7.33
CA ASP A 295 -29.46 13.82 -6.71
C ASP A 295 -28.49 13.61 -5.52
N PRO A 296 -28.87 12.78 -4.54
CA PRO A 296 -27.96 12.40 -3.47
C PRO A 296 -26.80 11.54 -4.02
N PRO A 297 -25.62 11.57 -3.36
CA PRO A 297 -24.53 10.65 -3.71
C PRO A 297 -24.94 9.19 -3.53
N PRO A 298 -24.31 8.26 -4.28
CA PRO A 298 -24.64 6.85 -4.22
C PRO A 298 -24.50 6.26 -2.81
N LYS A 299 -25.38 5.33 -2.46
CA LYS A 299 -25.25 4.55 -1.22
C LYS A 299 -24.15 3.50 -1.37
N VAL A 300 -23.40 3.24 -0.30
CA VAL A 300 -22.43 2.16 -0.25
C VAL A 300 -22.93 1.05 0.67
N ILE A 301 -23.16 -0.14 0.13
CA ILE A 301 -23.61 -1.32 0.89
C ILE A 301 -22.51 -2.38 0.84
N LEU A 302 -22.04 -2.83 2.00
CA LEU A 302 -21.06 -3.89 2.13
C LEU A 302 -21.78 -5.19 2.50
N ILE A 303 -21.74 -6.20 1.64
CA ILE A 303 -22.41 -7.50 1.89
C ILE A 303 -21.39 -8.60 2.20
N GLU A 304 -21.68 -9.45 3.18
CA GLU A 304 -20.75 -10.47 3.68
C GLU A 304 -21.46 -11.80 3.90
N ALA A 305 -20.85 -12.87 3.40
CA ALA A 305 -21.39 -14.23 3.50
C ALA A 305 -21.39 -14.75 4.94
N ARG A 306 -20.38 -14.38 5.74
CA ARG A 306 -20.22 -14.84 7.12
C ARG A 306 -21.09 -14.02 8.09
N PRO A 307 -21.36 -14.55 9.31
CA PRO A 307 -21.99 -13.79 10.39
C PRO A 307 -21.04 -12.79 11.06
N ARG A 308 -19.92 -12.43 10.42
CA ARG A 308 -18.89 -11.57 11.01
C ARG A 308 -18.12 -10.78 9.96
N ILE A 309 -17.57 -9.65 10.39
CA ILE A 309 -16.63 -8.82 9.63
C ILE A 309 -15.19 -9.39 9.78
N GLY A 310 -14.28 -8.95 8.91
CA GLY A 310 -12.84 -9.20 8.99
C GLY A 310 -12.32 -10.23 8.00
N GLY A 311 -13.18 -11.11 7.47
CA GLY A 311 -12.79 -12.11 6.50
C GLY A 311 -11.67 -13.02 7.04
N ARG A 312 -10.47 -12.95 6.45
CA ARG A 312 -9.27 -13.69 6.87
C ARG A 312 -8.55 -13.08 8.09
N ILE A 313 -8.97 -11.90 8.57
CA ILE A 313 -8.62 -11.40 9.90
C ILE A 313 -9.72 -11.87 10.84
N HIS A 314 -9.42 -12.85 11.71
CA HIS A 314 -10.42 -13.45 12.57
C HIS A 314 -9.85 -13.74 13.95
N SER A 315 -10.33 -13.01 14.95
CA SER A 315 -10.07 -13.34 16.35
C SER A 315 -11.25 -14.10 16.93
N MET A 316 -10.98 -15.25 17.52
CA MET A 316 -11.94 -16.08 18.25
C MET A 316 -11.80 -15.80 19.75
N ASP A 317 -12.92 -15.56 20.44
CA ASP A 317 -12.93 -15.46 21.90
C ASP A 317 -12.62 -16.83 22.51
N ILE A 318 -11.64 -16.90 23.41
CA ILE A 318 -11.48 -18.04 24.31
C ILE A 318 -12.49 -17.83 25.43
N ALA A 319 -13.42 -18.76 25.61
CA ALA A 319 -14.32 -18.72 26.75
C ALA A 319 -13.52 -18.88 28.04
N THR A 320 -13.14 -17.76 28.67
CA THR A 320 -12.72 -17.78 30.07
C THR A 320 -13.98 -17.82 30.93
N PRO A 321 -14.13 -18.79 31.84
CA PRO A 321 -15.12 -18.70 32.90
C PRO A 321 -14.91 -17.33 33.57
N SER A 322 -15.95 -16.50 33.57
CA SER A 322 -15.91 -15.25 34.33
C SER A 322 -15.61 -15.63 35.76
N LEU A 323 -14.40 -15.36 36.26
CA LEU A 323 -14.20 -15.30 37.70
C LEU A 323 -15.17 -14.20 38.15
N ALA A 324 -16.24 -14.60 38.85
CA ALA A 324 -17.15 -13.65 39.44
C ALA A 324 -16.30 -12.67 40.27
N PRO A 325 -16.47 -11.34 40.12
CA PRO A 325 -15.72 -10.40 40.93
C PRO A 325 -15.94 -10.77 42.40
N SER A 326 -14.85 -11.07 43.12
CA SER A 326 -14.96 -11.38 44.54
C SER A 326 -15.61 -10.18 45.23
N GLU A 327 -16.54 -10.42 46.15
CA GLU A 327 -17.35 -9.37 46.78
C GLU A 327 -16.52 -8.28 47.50
N ASN A 328 -15.21 -8.49 47.67
CA ASN A 328 -14.26 -7.60 48.34
C ASN A 328 -13.63 -6.51 47.43
N GLU A 329 -13.86 -6.49 46.11
CA GLU A 329 -13.21 -5.51 45.21
C GLU A 329 -13.95 -4.16 45.07
N LYS A 330 -14.97 -3.88 45.89
CA LYS A 330 -15.84 -2.71 45.70
C LYS A 330 -15.39 -1.38 46.33
N LEU A 331 -14.29 -1.34 47.09
CA LEU A 331 -13.88 -0.11 47.79
C LEU A 331 -12.37 0.14 47.65
N THR A 332 -12.01 1.35 47.22
CA THR A 332 -10.69 1.92 47.51
C THR A 332 -10.62 2.33 48.99
N GLU A 333 -9.42 2.45 49.58
CA GLU A 333 -9.22 2.98 50.95
C GLU A 333 -9.87 4.36 51.21
N HIS A 334 -10.39 5.02 50.16
CA HIS A 334 -11.03 6.34 50.20
C HIS A 334 -12.48 6.35 49.71
N GLY A 335 -13.15 5.20 49.63
CA GLY A 335 -14.59 5.12 49.38
C GLY A 335 -15.06 5.57 48.00
N GLN A 336 -14.15 5.72 47.03
CA GLN A 336 -14.53 5.96 45.64
C GLN A 336 -14.74 4.63 44.89
N PRO A 337 -15.78 4.54 44.02
CA PRO A 337 -15.99 3.37 43.18
C PRO A 337 -14.81 3.21 42.22
N GLN A 338 -14.16 2.05 42.23
CA GLN A 338 -13.13 1.74 41.23
C GLN A 338 -13.78 1.75 39.84
N PRO A 339 -13.14 2.35 38.81
CA PRO A 339 -13.59 2.17 37.44
C PRO A 339 -13.61 0.66 37.14
N PRO A 340 -14.66 0.13 36.48
CA PRO A 340 -14.76 -1.29 36.22
C PRO A 340 -13.52 -1.73 35.46
N ARG A 341 -12.73 -2.63 36.07
CA ARG A 341 -11.55 -3.22 35.44
C ARG A 341 -12.06 -3.91 34.17
N ARG A 342 -11.66 -3.43 32.99
CA ARG A 342 -12.03 -4.04 31.71
C ARG A 342 -11.60 -5.51 31.79
N LEU A 343 -12.57 -6.42 31.86
CA LEU A 343 -12.30 -7.86 31.82
C LEU A 343 -11.48 -8.11 30.55
N ALA A 344 -10.22 -8.55 30.74
CA ALA A 344 -9.34 -8.85 29.64
C ALA A 344 -10.02 -9.92 28.77
N LYS A 345 -10.19 -9.62 27.49
CA LYS A 345 -10.77 -10.58 26.55
C LYS A 345 -9.63 -11.39 25.95
N HIS A 346 -9.55 -12.66 26.33
CA HIS A 346 -8.58 -13.57 25.75
C HIS A 346 -9.09 -14.00 24.37
N ARG A 347 -8.31 -13.70 23.32
CA ARG A 347 -8.63 -14.06 21.94
C ARG A 347 -7.46 -14.74 21.27
N ILE A 348 -7.77 -15.62 20.33
CA ILE A 348 -6.81 -16.28 19.43
C ILE A 348 -7.10 -15.77 18.02
N ASP A 349 -6.07 -15.30 17.33
CA ASP A 349 -6.20 -15.02 15.89
C ASP A 349 -6.10 -16.33 15.10
N MET A 350 -7.19 -16.67 14.41
CA MET A 350 -7.33 -17.86 13.56
C MET A 350 -6.94 -17.58 12.09
N GLY A 351 -6.32 -16.43 11.83
CA GLY A 351 -5.98 -15.93 10.50
C GLY A 351 -4.80 -14.97 10.58
N ALA A 352 -4.89 -13.80 9.94
CA ALA A 352 -3.83 -12.81 10.08
C ALA A 352 -3.62 -12.40 11.55
N GLN A 353 -2.38 -12.48 12.02
CA GLN A 353 -2.02 -12.23 13.43
C GLN A 353 -0.81 -11.30 13.60
N ILE A 354 0.00 -11.08 12.56
CA ILE A 354 1.24 -10.29 12.59
C ILE A 354 1.08 -9.03 11.74
N ILE A 355 1.43 -7.88 12.32
CA ILE A 355 1.74 -6.65 11.59
C ILE A 355 3.25 -6.64 11.33
N THR A 356 3.64 -6.67 10.05
CA THR A 356 5.04 -6.66 9.61
C THR A 356 5.61 -5.25 9.68
N GLY A 357 6.07 -4.84 10.86
CA GLY A 357 6.69 -3.54 11.07
C GLY A 357 5.74 -2.35 10.89
N PHE A 358 6.16 -1.17 11.35
CA PHE A 358 5.41 0.08 11.14
C PHE A 358 6.21 1.13 10.38
N GLU A 359 7.48 0.86 10.14
CA GLU A 359 8.39 1.78 9.47
C GLU A 359 8.44 1.45 7.97
N ASN A 360 9.14 2.28 7.19
CA ASN A 360 9.17 2.21 5.73
C ASN A 360 7.77 2.23 5.07
N GLY A 361 6.82 2.92 5.71
CA GLY A 361 5.54 3.26 5.10
C GLY A 361 4.45 2.21 5.18
N ASN A 362 4.39 1.38 6.23
CA ASN A 362 3.24 0.51 6.46
C ASN A 362 1.97 1.35 6.77
N PRO A 363 0.88 1.26 5.99
CA PRO A 363 -0.34 2.06 6.24
C PRO A 363 -1.03 1.69 7.56
N MET A 364 -0.72 0.51 8.13
CA MET A 364 -1.17 0.12 9.47
C MET A 364 -0.61 1.05 10.55
N GLU A 365 0.48 1.77 10.32
CA GLU A 365 0.99 2.77 11.28
C GLU A 365 -0.05 3.86 11.53
N ILE A 366 -0.66 4.39 10.48
CA ILE A 366 -1.71 5.40 10.57
C ILE A 366 -2.95 4.82 11.25
N ILE A 367 -3.43 3.66 10.79
CA ILE A 367 -4.68 3.06 11.27
C ILE A 367 -4.53 2.63 12.74
N VAL A 368 -3.49 1.88 13.07
CA VAL A 368 -3.33 1.22 14.36
C VAL A 368 -2.76 2.15 15.40
N ARG A 369 -1.66 2.85 15.10
CA ARG A 369 -0.94 3.64 16.12
C ARG A 369 -1.46 5.06 16.24
N ARG A 370 -2.06 5.62 15.18
CA ARG A 370 -2.48 7.03 15.18
C ARG A 370 -3.99 7.25 15.18
N GLN A 371 -4.79 6.31 14.67
CA GLN A 371 -6.25 6.45 14.63
C GLN A 371 -6.98 5.66 15.73
N MET A 372 -6.50 4.48 16.11
CA MET A 372 -7.10 3.71 17.19
C MET A 372 -6.62 4.16 18.56
N ASP A 373 -7.56 4.36 19.47
CA ASP A 373 -7.27 4.66 20.87
C ASP A 373 -7.06 3.38 21.67
N ASN A 374 -6.00 3.37 22.48
CA ASN A 374 -5.72 2.33 23.47
C ASN A 374 -5.60 0.90 22.91
N LEU A 375 -5.22 0.72 21.64
CA LEU A 375 -4.92 -0.61 21.12
C LEU A 375 -3.56 -1.07 21.63
N SER A 376 -3.54 -2.19 22.36
CA SER A 376 -2.33 -2.76 22.91
C SER A 376 -1.63 -3.65 21.87
N LEU A 377 -0.30 -3.50 21.76
CA LEU A 377 0.53 -4.25 20.81
C LEU A 377 1.58 -5.05 21.57
N HIS A 378 1.78 -6.29 21.15
CA HIS A 378 2.88 -7.13 21.61
C HIS A 378 3.94 -7.16 20.53
N TYR A 379 5.06 -6.47 20.76
CA TYR A 379 6.17 -6.45 19.80
C TYR A 379 7.00 -7.72 19.92
N LEU A 380 7.24 -8.35 18.77
CA LEU A 380 8.06 -9.55 18.62
C LEU A 380 9.54 -9.14 18.60
N VAL A 381 10.05 -8.73 19.76
CA VAL A 381 11.44 -8.24 19.94
C VAL A 381 12.26 -9.29 20.68
N ASN A 382 13.46 -9.59 20.17
CA ASN A 382 14.39 -10.55 20.79
C ASN A 382 13.83 -11.98 20.91
N GLU A 383 12.98 -12.40 19.99
CA GLU A 383 12.44 -13.75 20.01
C GLU A 383 13.53 -14.76 19.62
N THR A 384 13.82 -15.66 20.54
CA THR A 384 14.58 -16.88 20.25
C THR A 384 13.56 -17.98 19.94
N CYS A 385 13.63 -18.55 18.74
CA CYS A 385 12.88 -19.75 18.40
C CYS A 385 13.74 -20.96 18.76
N ASP A 386 13.44 -21.59 19.90
CA ASP A 386 14.12 -22.84 20.28
C ASP A 386 13.47 -24.01 19.54
N ILE A 387 14.29 -24.79 18.84
CA ILE A 387 13.84 -25.97 18.09
C ILE A 387 13.90 -27.20 19.00
N PHE A 388 12.85 -28.02 18.97
CA PHE A 388 12.78 -29.30 19.67
C PHE A 388 12.68 -30.43 18.63
N ASP A 389 13.40 -31.52 18.84
CA ASP A 389 13.34 -32.68 17.97
C ASP A 389 12.02 -33.47 18.15
N HIS A 390 11.84 -34.52 17.36
CA HIS A 390 10.65 -35.39 17.42
C HIS A 390 10.47 -36.15 18.75
N LYS A 391 11.47 -36.13 19.64
CA LYS A 391 11.41 -36.70 20.99
C LYS A 391 11.13 -35.63 22.05
N GLY A 392 10.95 -34.36 21.65
CA GLY A 392 10.78 -33.23 22.53
C GLY A 392 12.08 -32.77 23.21
N SER A 393 13.24 -33.22 22.73
CA SER A 393 14.54 -32.77 23.27
C SER A 393 14.96 -31.47 22.58
N PRO A 394 15.52 -30.49 23.32
CA PRO A 394 15.97 -29.25 22.71
C PRO A 394 17.17 -29.50 21.79
N VAL A 395 17.15 -28.91 20.60
CA VAL A 395 18.27 -28.92 19.66
C VAL A 395 19.39 -28.03 20.21
N PRO A 396 20.66 -28.49 20.28
CA PRO A 396 21.76 -27.67 20.75
C PRO A 396 21.90 -26.38 19.93
N LYS A 397 22.06 -25.23 20.59
CA LYS A 397 22.07 -23.93 19.89
C LYS A 397 23.15 -23.81 18.80
N GLN A 398 24.29 -24.49 18.98
CA GLN A 398 25.33 -24.54 17.96
C GLN A 398 24.88 -25.27 16.68
N GLN A 399 24.07 -26.32 16.81
CA GLN A 399 23.51 -27.03 15.66
C GLN A 399 22.42 -26.21 14.99
N ASP A 400 21.51 -25.62 15.77
CA ASP A 400 20.47 -24.71 15.27
C ASP A 400 21.07 -23.59 14.39
N VAL A 401 22.04 -22.84 14.92
CA VAL A 401 22.74 -21.78 14.16
C VAL A 401 23.46 -22.33 12.91
N HIS A 402 24.03 -23.53 13.00
CA HIS A 402 24.71 -24.15 11.87
C HIS A 402 23.74 -24.53 10.75
N PHE A 403 22.62 -25.20 11.07
CA PHE A 403 21.64 -25.64 10.08
C PHE A 403 20.85 -24.47 9.48
N GLU A 404 20.64 -23.39 10.24
CA GLU A 404 20.11 -22.13 9.70
C GLU A 404 21.06 -21.55 8.63
N ALA A 405 22.37 -21.51 8.91
CA ALA A 405 23.36 -21.01 7.95
C ALA A 405 23.42 -21.88 6.69
N VAL A 406 23.34 -23.20 6.85
CA VAL A 406 23.33 -24.15 5.73
C VAL A 406 22.05 -24.02 4.89
N PHE A 407 20.88 -23.88 5.53
CA PHE A 407 19.62 -23.61 4.82
C PHE A 407 19.72 -22.34 3.96
N ASN A 408 20.23 -21.23 4.53
CA ASN A 408 20.42 -19.98 3.79
C ASN A 408 21.36 -20.16 2.59
N GLN A 409 22.42 -20.96 2.74
CA GLN A 409 23.32 -21.30 1.63
C GLN A 409 22.60 -22.09 0.52
N ILE A 410 21.77 -23.06 0.87
CA ILE A 410 20.97 -23.84 -0.10
C ILE A 410 20.00 -22.91 -0.84
N LEU A 411 19.30 -22.05 -0.11
CA LEU A 411 18.37 -21.07 -0.67
C LEU A 411 19.07 -20.11 -1.64
N ASP A 412 20.21 -19.54 -1.25
CA ASP A 412 21.02 -18.66 -2.10
C ASP A 412 21.49 -19.36 -3.39
N GLN A 413 21.88 -20.64 -3.28
CA GLN A 413 22.29 -21.43 -4.44
C GLN A 413 21.12 -21.74 -5.38
N ALA A 414 19.94 -22.06 -4.83
CA ALA A 414 18.72 -22.21 -5.61
C ALA A 414 18.38 -20.92 -6.36
N CYS A 415 18.40 -19.78 -5.68
CA CYS A 415 18.13 -18.48 -6.29
C CYS A 415 19.14 -18.08 -7.38
N GLN A 416 20.38 -18.57 -7.36
CA GLN A 416 21.34 -18.33 -8.45
C GLN A 416 20.91 -18.96 -9.78
N LEU A 417 20.07 -20.01 -9.75
CA LEU A 417 19.53 -20.62 -10.97
C LEU A 417 18.56 -19.69 -11.72
N ARG A 418 18.03 -18.64 -11.07
CA ARG A 418 17.18 -17.60 -11.70
C ARG A 418 17.92 -16.79 -12.76
N VAL A 419 19.20 -16.48 -12.52
CA VAL A 419 19.95 -15.41 -13.21
C VAL A 419 20.21 -15.74 -14.69
N GLN A 420 20.18 -17.00 -15.09
CA GLN A 420 20.51 -17.42 -16.45
C GLN A 420 19.33 -17.41 -17.45
N GLU A 421 18.08 -17.24 -17.00
CA GLU A 421 16.95 -17.03 -17.95
C GLU A 421 17.03 -15.68 -18.68
N THR A 422 17.70 -14.69 -18.08
CA THR A 422 17.69 -13.31 -18.57
C THR A 422 18.80 -12.96 -19.56
N GLU A 423 19.85 -13.77 -19.70
CA GLU A 423 20.87 -13.55 -20.73
C GLU A 423 20.61 -14.46 -21.95
N PRO A 424 20.38 -13.93 -23.16
CA PRO A 424 20.42 -14.75 -24.35
C PRO A 424 21.80 -15.40 -24.45
N PRO A 425 21.91 -16.69 -24.79
CA PRO A 425 23.19 -17.37 -24.85
C PRO A 425 24.09 -16.62 -25.84
N THR A 426 25.12 -15.94 -25.32
CA THR A 426 26.14 -15.33 -26.16
C THR A 426 26.88 -16.49 -26.80
N VAL A 427 26.62 -16.74 -28.08
CA VAL A 427 27.32 -17.77 -28.87
C VAL A 427 28.76 -17.32 -29.06
N VAL A 428 29.61 -17.53 -28.06
CA VAL A 428 31.07 -17.43 -28.23
C VAL A 428 31.50 -18.67 -29.00
N LYS A 429 31.54 -18.55 -30.34
CA LYS A 429 32.17 -19.56 -31.20
C LYS A 429 33.67 -19.61 -30.89
N ARG A 430 34.08 -20.47 -29.96
CA ARG A 430 35.47 -20.93 -29.88
C ARG A 430 35.59 -22.18 -30.76
N PRO A 431 36.54 -22.26 -31.70
CA PRO A 431 36.79 -23.49 -32.43
C PRO A 431 37.42 -24.50 -31.46
N ASN A 432 36.84 -25.70 -31.37
CA ASN A 432 37.39 -26.89 -30.71
C ASN A 432 37.35 -26.98 -29.18
N ASN A 433 36.20 -26.77 -28.55
CA ASN A 433 35.91 -27.45 -27.27
C ASN A 433 34.46 -27.93 -27.27
N GLN A 434 34.24 -29.20 -26.94
CA GLN A 434 32.91 -29.71 -26.63
C GLN A 434 32.25 -28.77 -25.60
N PRO A 435 30.95 -28.43 -25.75
CA PRO A 435 30.26 -27.70 -24.71
C PRO A 435 30.27 -28.57 -23.45
N LYS A 436 31.07 -28.19 -22.45
CA LYS A 436 30.84 -28.67 -21.08
C LYS A 436 29.55 -28.01 -20.63
N LEU A 437 28.43 -28.65 -20.91
CA LEU A 437 27.16 -28.29 -20.32
C LEU A 437 27.31 -28.55 -18.82
N GLY A 438 27.49 -27.48 -18.05
CA GLY A 438 27.64 -27.60 -16.61
C GLY A 438 26.36 -28.18 -16.01
N MET A 439 26.47 -28.99 -14.96
CA MET A 439 25.34 -29.60 -14.25
C MET A 439 24.24 -28.58 -13.91
N ARG A 440 24.64 -27.33 -13.59
CA ARG A 440 23.76 -26.18 -13.35
C ARG A 440 22.90 -25.78 -14.56
N THR A 441 23.48 -25.74 -15.76
CA THR A 441 22.78 -25.37 -17.00
C THR A 441 21.83 -26.49 -17.46
N VAL A 442 22.15 -27.74 -17.14
CA VAL A 442 21.31 -28.89 -17.47
C VAL A 442 20.00 -28.85 -16.66
N HIS A 443 20.05 -28.58 -15.36
CA HIS A 443 18.85 -28.57 -14.51
C HIS A 443 17.83 -27.49 -14.95
N THR A 444 18.28 -26.26 -15.19
CA THR A 444 17.39 -25.15 -15.61
C THR A 444 16.78 -25.38 -17.00
N LEU A 445 17.49 -26.02 -17.93
CA LEU A 445 16.96 -26.33 -19.27
C LEU A 445 15.98 -27.51 -19.28
N LEU A 446 16.01 -28.37 -18.25
CA LEU A 446 15.16 -29.56 -18.17
C LEU A 446 13.77 -29.28 -17.57
N MET A 447 13.59 -28.17 -16.87
CA MET A 447 12.33 -27.81 -16.20
C MET A 447 11.67 -26.63 -16.89
N ASP A 448 10.53 -26.87 -17.55
CA ASP A 448 9.70 -25.82 -18.17
C ASP A 448 9.16 -24.81 -17.14
N ARG A 449 9.07 -25.21 -15.86
CA ARG A 449 8.64 -24.36 -14.73
C ARG A 449 9.40 -24.75 -13.45
N PRO A 450 10.61 -24.21 -13.23
CA PRO A 450 11.38 -24.55 -12.05
C PRO A 450 10.70 -24.02 -10.78
N THR A 451 10.60 -24.90 -9.79
CA THR A 451 10.04 -24.56 -8.48
C THR A 451 11.17 -24.33 -7.47
N LEU A 452 10.87 -23.61 -6.39
CA LEU A 452 11.86 -23.38 -5.34
C LEU A 452 12.28 -24.69 -4.67
N GLY A 453 11.31 -25.53 -4.31
CA GLY A 453 11.54 -26.81 -3.62
C GLY A 453 12.44 -27.75 -4.41
N GLU A 454 12.06 -28.07 -5.65
CA GLU A 454 12.86 -28.94 -6.53
C GLU A 454 14.29 -28.39 -6.75
N SER A 455 14.42 -27.07 -6.86
CA SER A 455 15.73 -26.44 -7.03
C SER A 455 16.60 -26.56 -5.79
N MET A 456 16.04 -26.43 -4.59
CA MET A 456 16.76 -26.60 -3.33
C MET A 456 17.13 -28.09 -3.11
N ASP A 457 16.20 -29.00 -3.39
CA ASP A 457 16.42 -30.45 -3.27
C ASP A 457 17.51 -30.94 -4.21
N TYR A 458 17.56 -30.40 -5.44
CA TYR A 458 18.68 -30.66 -6.36
C TYR A 458 20.05 -30.36 -5.72
N PHE A 459 20.18 -29.31 -4.90
CA PHE A 459 21.46 -29.03 -4.21
C PHE A 459 21.75 -30.03 -3.10
N ILE A 460 20.74 -30.42 -2.31
CA ILE A 460 20.88 -31.46 -1.29
C ILE A 460 21.32 -32.79 -1.94
N GLU A 461 20.68 -33.16 -3.05
CA GLU A 461 20.95 -34.40 -3.76
C GLU A 461 22.24 -34.40 -4.58
N SER A 462 22.71 -33.24 -5.03
CA SER A 462 23.89 -33.16 -5.90
C SER A 462 25.20 -32.86 -5.16
N HIS A 463 25.14 -32.20 -4.00
CA HIS A 463 26.35 -31.81 -3.25
C HIS A 463 26.89 -32.99 -2.42
N PRO A 464 28.18 -33.37 -2.56
CA PRO A 464 28.74 -34.51 -1.84
C PRO A 464 28.67 -34.44 -0.31
N GLU A 465 28.74 -33.22 0.24
CA GLU A 465 28.61 -32.93 1.67
C GLU A 465 27.24 -33.35 2.20
N PHE A 466 26.17 -32.92 1.52
CA PHE A 466 24.79 -33.11 1.97
C PHE A 466 24.28 -34.54 1.75
N ARG A 467 24.82 -35.25 0.75
CA ARG A 467 24.53 -36.69 0.52
C ARG A 467 24.87 -37.59 1.71
N SER A 468 25.79 -37.16 2.57
CA SER A 468 26.23 -37.94 3.73
C SER A 468 25.41 -37.67 5.00
N TRP A 469 24.45 -36.75 4.94
CA TRP A 469 23.65 -36.39 6.10
C TRP A 469 22.75 -37.52 6.58
N THR A 470 22.66 -37.60 7.91
CA THR A 470 21.73 -38.46 8.61
C THR A 470 20.30 -37.94 8.49
N GLN A 471 19.33 -38.82 8.75
CA GLN A 471 17.90 -38.45 8.86
C GLN A 471 17.66 -37.32 9.88
N TYR A 472 18.45 -37.28 10.95
CA TYR A 472 18.36 -36.22 11.96
C TYR A 472 18.77 -34.86 11.38
N GLU A 473 19.90 -34.79 10.68
CA GLU A 473 20.40 -33.54 10.08
C GLU A 473 19.45 -33.03 8.99
N LEU A 474 18.94 -33.93 8.14
CA LEU A 474 17.90 -33.59 7.16
C LEU A 474 16.64 -33.03 7.82
N SER A 475 16.22 -33.58 8.97
CA SER A 475 15.03 -33.07 9.68
C SER A 475 15.18 -31.63 10.17
N LEU A 476 16.41 -31.20 10.48
CA LEU A 476 16.68 -29.81 10.87
C LEU A 476 16.56 -28.87 9.66
N ILE A 477 17.05 -29.28 8.48
CA ILE A 477 16.82 -28.53 7.23
C ILE A 477 15.33 -28.49 6.87
N HIS A 478 14.62 -29.61 7.00
CA HIS A 478 13.18 -29.68 6.70
C HIS A 478 12.34 -28.79 7.62
N TRP A 479 12.80 -28.52 8.85
CA TRP A 479 12.14 -27.52 9.70
C TRP A 479 12.21 -26.11 9.07
N HIS A 480 13.36 -25.71 8.52
CA HIS A 480 13.50 -24.43 7.84
C HIS A 480 12.70 -24.38 6.53
N TYR A 481 12.60 -25.50 5.80
CA TYR A 481 11.67 -25.62 4.66
C TYR A 481 10.24 -25.36 5.12
N ALA A 482 9.78 -26.07 6.15
CA ALA A 482 8.43 -25.90 6.69
C ALA A 482 8.17 -24.47 7.18
N ASN A 483 9.18 -23.79 7.74
CA ASN A 483 9.07 -22.38 8.13
C ASN A 483 8.93 -21.45 6.91
N LEU A 484 9.62 -21.75 5.80
CA LEU A 484 9.46 -21.01 4.54
C LEU A 484 8.10 -21.32 3.88
N GLU A 485 7.62 -22.56 3.95
CA GLU A 485 6.27 -22.93 3.53
C GLU A 485 5.19 -22.25 4.37
N PHE A 486 5.43 -22.09 5.68
CA PHE A 486 4.56 -21.31 6.57
C PHE A 486 4.50 -19.85 6.13
N ALA A 487 5.64 -19.22 5.84
CA ALA A 487 5.68 -17.83 5.38
C ALA A 487 4.93 -17.63 4.04
N ASN A 488 4.99 -18.63 3.15
CA ASN A 488 4.38 -18.58 1.82
C ASN A 488 2.98 -19.23 1.74
N ALA A 489 2.52 -19.89 2.80
CA ALA A 489 1.29 -20.66 2.87
C ALA A 489 1.09 -21.69 1.73
N THR A 490 2.18 -22.29 1.23
CA THR A 490 2.16 -23.32 0.19
C THR A 490 3.43 -24.17 0.24
N PRO A 491 3.39 -25.45 -0.21
CA PRO A 491 4.60 -26.24 -0.39
C PRO A 491 5.61 -25.58 -1.33
N LEU A 492 6.91 -25.78 -1.07
CA LEU A 492 7.98 -25.16 -1.87
C LEU A 492 7.97 -25.62 -3.34
N ASP A 493 7.51 -26.84 -3.60
CA ASP A 493 7.33 -27.40 -4.96
C ASP A 493 6.22 -26.72 -5.78
N ARG A 494 5.52 -25.76 -5.19
CA ARG A 494 4.54 -24.92 -5.89
C ARG A 494 4.97 -23.46 -5.98
N LEU A 495 6.06 -23.10 -5.30
CA LEU A 495 6.61 -21.76 -5.37
C LEU A 495 7.43 -21.59 -6.63
N SER A 496 7.12 -20.55 -7.39
CA SER A 496 7.92 -20.17 -8.55
C SER A 496 9.35 -19.87 -8.08
N LEU A 497 10.34 -20.59 -8.62
CA LEU A 497 11.74 -20.29 -8.31
C LEU A 497 12.04 -18.81 -8.58
N LYS A 498 11.53 -18.26 -9.68
CA LYS A 498 11.82 -16.92 -10.18
C LYS A 498 11.19 -15.80 -9.38
N HIS A 499 9.98 -16.01 -8.85
CA HIS A 499 9.12 -14.93 -8.37
C HIS A 499 8.62 -15.11 -6.94
N TRP A 500 9.07 -16.13 -6.20
CA TRP A 500 8.54 -16.37 -4.84
C TRP A 500 8.80 -15.22 -3.86
N ASP A 501 9.86 -14.43 -4.08
CA ASP A 501 10.32 -13.32 -3.23
C ASP A 501 10.23 -11.95 -3.96
N GLN A 502 9.37 -11.83 -4.98
CA GLN A 502 9.29 -10.61 -5.79
C GLN A 502 8.85 -9.37 -4.99
N ASP A 503 8.20 -9.55 -3.84
CA ASP A 503 7.75 -8.50 -2.94
C ASP A 503 8.77 -8.10 -1.86
N ASP A 504 9.91 -8.80 -1.74
CA ASP A 504 10.96 -8.49 -0.76
C ASP A 504 11.47 -7.04 -0.89
N GLU A 505 11.46 -6.47 -2.09
CA GLU A 505 11.88 -5.08 -2.32
C GLU A 505 10.95 -4.03 -1.68
N TYR A 506 9.73 -4.43 -1.31
CA TYR A 506 8.71 -3.57 -0.70
C TYR A 506 8.52 -3.85 0.80
N GLU A 507 9.42 -4.62 1.43
CA GLU A 507 9.33 -4.96 2.85
C GLU A 507 9.27 -3.70 3.74
N PHE A 508 8.40 -3.76 4.74
CA PHE A 508 8.36 -2.75 5.79
C PHE A 508 9.48 -2.97 6.81
N SER A 509 9.83 -1.94 7.56
CA SER A 509 10.86 -2.05 8.59
C SER A 509 10.30 -1.86 10.00
N GLY A 510 11.16 -2.05 11.00
CA GLY A 510 10.79 -2.02 12.41
C GLY A 510 10.28 -3.38 12.89
N ASN A 511 10.12 -3.50 14.20
CA ASN A 511 9.74 -4.77 14.82
C ASN A 511 8.33 -5.19 14.41
N HIS A 512 8.17 -6.46 14.09
CA HIS A 512 6.86 -7.07 13.92
C HIS A 512 6.09 -7.04 15.25
N CYS A 513 4.77 -6.99 15.18
CA CYS A 513 3.95 -7.03 16.38
C CYS A 513 2.62 -7.75 16.15
N MET A 514 2.04 -8.24 17.24
CA MET A 514 0.70 -8.78 17.29
C MET A 514 -0.23 -7.81 18.03
N VAL A 515 -1.52 -7.85 17.67
CA VAL A 515 -2.54 -7.06 18.37
C VAL A 515 -3.02 -7.83 19.60
N VAL A 516 -2.82 -7.26 20.79
CA VAL A 516 -3.30 -7.86 22.03
C VAL A 516 -4.83 -7.83 22.04
N GLU A 517 -5.45 -8.92 22.47
CA GLU A 517 -6.90 -9.17 22.36
C GLU A 517 -7.40 -9.28 20.90
N GLY A 518 -6.51 -9.62 19.97
CA GLY A 518 -6.86 -10.09 18.62
C GLY A 518 -6.91 -9.01 17.54
N TYR A 519 -6.36 -9.34 16.38
CA TYR A 519 -6.28 -8.48 15.19
C TYR A 519 -7.66 -8.08 14.64
N GLY A 520 -8.69 -8.89 14.85
CA GLY A 520 -10.08 -8.62 14.45
C GLY A 520 -10.66 -7.30 14.97
N GLN A 521 -10.04 -6.68 15.98
CA GLN A 521 -10.39 -5.33 16.44
C GLN A 521 -10.28 -4.26 15.34
N ILE A 522 -9.31 -4.39 14.43
CA ILE A 522 -9.05 -3.40 13.38
C ILE A 522 -10.17 -3.34 12.34
N PRO A 523 -10.55 -4.44 11.65
CA PRO A 523 -11.64 -4.38 10.68
C PRO A 523 -12.99 -4.02 11.33
N VAL A 524 -13.22 -4.40 12.60
CA VAL A 524 -14.43 -3.98 13.35
C VAL A 524 -14.43 -2.48 13.62
N ALA A 525 -13.29 -1.89 13.98
CA ALA A 525 -13.20 -0.45 14.17
C ALA A 525 -13.40 0.30 12.83
N LEU A 526 -12.77 -0.19 11.76
CA LEU A 526 -12.90 0.37 10.41
C LEU A 526 -14.29 0.18 9.79
N SER A 527 -15.15 -0.69 10.31
CA SER A 527 -16.51 -0.86 9.80
C SER A 527 -17.56 0.01 10.50
N LYS A 528 -17.22 0.72 11.57
CA LYS A 528 -18.17 1.54 12.35
C LYS A 528 -18.85 2.60 11.47
N GLY A 529 -20.18 2.55 11.35
CA GLY A 529 -20.96 3.50 10.56
C GLY A 529 -21.03 3.18 9.06
N LEU A 530 -20.51 2.04 8.61
CA LEU A 530 -20.79 1.51 7.27
C LEU A 530 -22.09 0.70 7.29
N ASP A 531 -22.83 0.68 6.17
CA ASP A 531 -23.97 -0.24 5.99
C ASP A 531 -23.45 -1.64 5.65
N VAL A 532 -23.34 -2.50 6.66
CA VAL A 532 -22.83 -3.87 6.52
C VAL A 532 -23.97 -4.89 6.69
N ARG A 533 -24.20 -5.71 5.66
CA ARG A 533 -25.20 -6.80 5.66
C ARG A 533 -24.49 -8.15 5.77
N LEU A 534 -24.53 -8.73 6.96
CA LEU A 534 -23.97 -10.06 7.25
C LEU A 534 -24.93 -11.18 6.83
N ASN A 535 -24.41 -12.40 6.70
CA ASN A 535 -25.18 -13.57 6.26
C ASN A 535 -25.83 -13.39 4.89
N GLN A 536 -25.20 -12.63 3.99
CA GLN A 536 -25.65 -12.38 2.63
C GLN A 536 -24.68 -13.01 1.62
N PRO A 537 -24.64 -14.36 1.52
CA PRO A 537 -23.78 -15.02 0.54
C PRO A 537 -24.30 -14.75 -0.88
N VAL A 538 -23.50 -14.05 -1.68
CA VAL A 538 -23.79 -13.81 -3.09
C VAL A 538 -23.83 -15.13 -3.86
N SER A 539 -24.85 -15.30 -4.70
CA SER A 539 -25.06 -16.46 -5.57
C SER A 539 -24.90 -16.12 -7.04
N LYS A 540 -25.24 -14.89 -7.47
CA LYS A 540 -25.17 -14.46 -8.87
C LYS A 540 -24.87 -12.97 -8.99
N ILE A 541 -24.10 -12.60 -10.00
CA ILE A 541 -23.89 -11.21 -10.45
C ILE A 541 -24.37 -11.16 -11.91
N ILE A 542 -25.37 -10.33 -12.17
CA ILE A 542 -26.01 -10.19 -13.48
C ILE A 542 -25.63 -8.81 -14.01
N ARG A 543 -24.98 -8.77 -15.17
CA ARG A 543 -24.67 -7.55 -15.90
C ARG A 543 -25.57 -7.49 -17.13
N SER A 544 -26.10 -6.31 -17.43
CA SER A 544 -26.93 -6.10 -18.61
C SER A 544 -26.06 -5.83 -19.84
N ASP A 545 -26.14 -6.68 -20.86
CA ASP A 545 -25.39 -6.50 -22.12
C ASP A 545 -26.04 -5.47 -23.08
N THR A 546 -27.15 -4.84 -22.69
CA THR A 546 -27.83 -3.83 -23.53
C THR A 546 -27.12 -2.48 -23.43
N VAL A 547 -26.12 -2.29 -24.29
CA VAL A 547 -25.53 -0.99 -24.57
C VAL A 547 -26.57 -0.13 -25.30
N GLU A 548 -27.33 0.69 -24.57
CA GLU A 548 -27.90 1.89 -25.18
C GLU A 548 -26.78 2.94 -25.19
N GLU A 549 -26.33 3.35 -26.39
CA GLU A 549 -25.21 4.27 -26.67
C GLU A 549 -25.27 5.64 -25.97
N SER A 550 -26.26 5.90 -25.11
CA SER A 550 -26.44 7.15 -24.38
C SER A 550 -26.47 7.03 -22.84
N SER A 551 -26.42 5.82 -22.26
CA SER A 551 -26.37 5.65 -20.80
C SER A 551 -25.05 5.00 -20.36
N THR A 552 -24.24 5.73 -19.59
CA THR A 552 -22.91 5.29 -19.16
C THR A 552 -22.92 4.27 -18.01
N ASN A 553 -24.09 3.77 -17.59
CA ASN A 553 -24.24 2.91 -16.42
C ASN A 553 -25.06 1.66 -16.79
N GLU A 554 -24.37 0.57 -17.14
CA GLU A 554 -25.00 -0.75 -17.22
C GLU A 554 -25.49 -1.16 -15.81
N PRO A 555 -26.79 -1.39 -15.59
CA PRO A 555 -27.29 -1.80 -14.28
C PRO A 555 -26.73 -3.20 -13.93
N VAL A 556 -26.20 -3.34 -12.72
CA VAL A 556 -25.63 -4.59 -12.21
C VAL A 556 -26.50 -5.10 -11.07
N ARG A 557 -27.17 -6.24 -11.29
CA ARG A 557 -27.95 -6.89 -10.24
C ARG A 557 -27.14 -7.95 -9.51
N ILE A 558 -27.07 -7.85 -8.20
CA ILE A 558 -26.45 -8.83 -7.31
C ILE A 558 -27.55 -9.62 -6.61
N GLN A 559 -27.49 -10.95 -6.68
CA GLN A 559 -28.43 -11.85 -6.03
C GLN A 559 -27.72 -12.65 -4.94
N CYS A 560 -28.33 -12.75 -3.75
CA CYS A 560 -27.87 -13.57 -2.64
C CYS A 560 -28.61 -14.93 -2.59
N ARG A 561 -28.08 -15.90 -1.83
CA ARG A 561 -28.67 -17.25 -1.72
C ARG A 561 -30.04 -17.27 -1.03
N ASP A 562 -30.32 -16.28 -0.20
CA ASP A 562 -31.62 -16.11 0.47
C ASP A 562 -32.69 -15.46 -0.42
N GLY A 563 -32.32 -15.09 -1.66
CA GLY A 563 -33.19 -14.41 -2.61
C GLY A 563 -33.12 -12.88 -2.56
N THR A 564 -32.39 -12.29 -1.60
CA THR A 564 -32.18 -10.84 -1.52
C THR A 564 -31.44 -10.34 -2.77
N THR A 565 -31.87 -9.21 -3.32
CA THR A 565 -31.24 -8.57 -4.48
C THR A 565 -30.83 -7.14 -4.20
N TYR A 566 -29.75 -6.71 -4.84
CA TYR A 566 -29.28 -5.33 -4.86
C TYR A 566 -29.11 -4.91 -6.32
N ASP A 567 -29.60 -3.74 -6.68
CA ASP A 567 -29.54 -3.16 -8.03
C ASP A 567 -28.62 -1.93 -8.06
#